data_AF-A0A087WPE4-F1
#
_entry.id   AF-A0A087WPE4-F1
#
_cell.length_a   1.000
_cell.length_b   1.000
_cell.length_c   1.000
_cell.angle_alpha   90.00
_cell.angle_beta   90.00
_cell.angle_gamma   90.00
#
_symmetry.space_group_name_H-M   'P 1'
#
loop_
_entity.id
_entity.type
_entity.pdbx_description
1 polymer ?
#
loop_
_entity_poly.entity_id
_entity_poly.type
_entity_poly.pdbx_seq_one_letter_code
_entity_poly.pdbx_strand_id
1 'polypeptide(L)' 'MDGEEKTYGGCEGPDAMYVKLISSDGHEFIVKREHALTSGTIKAMLSGPGQ' A
#
# COMPACT_ATOMS: atom_id res chain seq x y z
N MET A 1 -18.93 19.44 -4.85
CA MET A 1 -18.32 18.73 -3.70
C MET A 1 -16.83 18.87 -3.89
N ASP A 2 -16.24 19.87 -3.24
CA ASP A 2 -14.79 20.02 -3.13
C ASP A 2 -14.29 18.87 -2.26
N GLY A 3 -14.02 17.73 -2.89
CA GLY A 3 -13.24 16.67 -2.29
C GLY A 3 -11.80 17.13 -2.30
N GLU A 4 -11.41 17.82 -1.23
CA GLU A 4 -10.02 18.05 -0.84
C GLU A 4 -9.19 16.79 -1.12
N GLU A 5 -8.45 16.82 -2.23
CA GLU A 5 -7.53 15.76 -2.64
C GLU A 5 -6.37 15.80 -1.64
N LYS A 6 -6.56 15.10 -0.51
CA LYS A 6 -5.50 14.93 0.47
C LYS A 6 -4.35 14.24 -0.24
N THR A 7 -3.27 14.97 -0.48
CA THR A 7 -2.00 14.45 -1.01
C THR A 7 -1.41 13.50 0.02
N TYR A 8 -1.97 12.31 0.11
CA TYR A 8 -1.37 11.17 0.77
C TYR A 8 -0.18 10.76 -0.10
N GLY A 9 1.00 10.57 0.50
CA GLY A 9 2.20 10.13 -0.24
C GLY A 9 1.88 8.95 -1.16
N GLY A 10 2.57 8.87 -2.29
CA GLY A 10 2.27 7.86 -3.31
C GLY A 10 2.39 6.42 -2.83
N CYS A 11 1.88 5.50 -3.65
CA CYS A 11 2.05 4.05 -3.47
C CYS A 11 3.30 3.51 -4.20
N GLU A 12 4.14 4.40 -4.74
CA GLU A 12 5.26 4.06 -5.61
C GLU A 12 6.60 4.16 -4.87
N GLY A 13 7.51 3.24 -5.21
CA GLY A 13 8.87 3.22 -4.68
C GLY A 13 9.03 2.50 -3.34
N PRO A 14 10.29 2.25 -2.93
CA PRO A 14 10.61 1.49 -1.71
C PRO A 14 10.19 2.20 -0.41
N ASP A 15 9.97 3.51 -0.47
CA ASP A 15 9.61 4.38 0.65
C ASP A 15 8.14 4.83 0.62
N ALA A 16 7.31 4.18 -0.21
CA ALA A 16 5.87 4.45 -0.28
C ALA A 16 5.23 4.43 1.11
N MET A 17 4.43 5.46 1.41
CA MET A 17 3.72 5.58 2.69
C MET A 17 2.48 4.69 2.73
N TYR A 18 1.97 4.32 1.56
CA TYR A 18 0.77 3.50 1.38
C TYR A 18 1.09 2.30 0.49
N VAL A 19 0.32 1.23 0.68
CA VAL A 19 0.26 0.11 -0.25
C VAL A 19 -1.10 0.13 -0.94
N LYS A 20 -1.10 -0.28 -2.21
CA LYS A 20 -2.31 -0.53 -2.98
C LYS A 20 -2.55 -2.03 -3.04
N LEU A 21 -3.64 -2.49 -2.44
CA LEU A 21 -4.11 -3.86 -2.62
C LEU A 21 -5.19 -3.84 -3.70
N ILE A 22 -5.03 -4.67 -4.72
CA ILE A 22 -5.96 -4.74 -5.85
C ILE A 22 -6.63 -6.11 -5.74
N SER A 23 -7.94 -6.11 -5.49
CA SER A 23 -8.71 -7.35 -5.49
C SER A 23 -8.90 -7.88 -6.91
N SER A 24 -9.25 -9.15 -7.03
CA SER A 24 -9.38 -9.81 -8.34
C SER A 24 -10.45 -9.19 -9.25
N ASP A 25 -11.39 -8.44 -8.69
CA ASP A 25 -12.42 -7.66 -9.41
C ASP A 25 -11.98 -6.23 -9.76
N GLY A 26 -10.73 -5.86 -9.43
CA GLY A 26 -10.14 -4.56 -9.75
C GLY A 26 -10.39 -3.46 -8.72
N HIS A 27 -11.05 -3.76 -7.59
CA HIS A 27 -11.21 -2.76 -6.53
C HIS A 27 -9.86 -2.45 -5.86
N GLU A 28 -9.58 -1.16 -5.67
CA GLU A 28 -8.34 -0.69 -5.05
C GLU A 28 -8.57 -0.34 -3.58
N PHE A 29 -7.76 -0.94 -2.70
CA PHE A 29 -7.70 -0.59 -1.29
C PHE A 29 -6.37 0.12 -0.99
N ILE A 30 -6.44 1.36 -0.53
CA ILE A 30 -5.27 2.15 -0.12
C ILE A 30 -5.10 2.04 1.38
N VAL A 31 -4.02 1.39 1.81
CA VAL A 31 -3.75 1.09 3.22
C VAL A 31 -2.41 1.70 3.60
N LYS A 32 -2.32 2.33 4.78
CA LYS A 32 -1.03 2.79 5.30
C LYS A 32 -0.06 1.62 5.43
N ARG A 33 1.18 1.79 4.99
CA ARG A 33 2.22 0.75 5.03
C ARG A 33 2.39 0.16 6.43
N GLU A 34 2.39 0.99 7.47
CA GLU A 34 2.54 0.54 8.85
C GLU A 34 1.48 -0.50 9.28
N HIS A 35 0.25 -0.38 8.76
CA HIS A 35 -0.84 -1.30 9.07
C HIS A 35 -0.74 -2.57 8.21
N ALA A 36 -0.36 -2.43 6.95
CA ALA A 36 -0.18 -3.55 6.05
C ALA A 36 0.96 -4.49 6.50
N LEU A 37 1.99 -3.96 7.16
CA LEU A 37 3.11 -4.72 7.71
C LEU A 37 2.73 -5.65 8.88
N THR A 38 1.53 -5.53 9.45
CA THR A 38 0.99 -6.54 10.37
C THR A 38 0.78 -7.89 9.67
N SER A 39 0.53 -7.89 8.35
CA SER A 39 0.48 -9.12 7.55
C SER A 39 1.88 -9.59 7.19
N GLY A 40 2.25 -10.79 7.67
CA GLY A 40 3.54 -11.41 7.36
C GLY A 40 3.76 -11.63 5.86
N THR A 41 2.70 -12.02 5.14
CA THR A 41 2.75 -12.21 3.68
C THR A 41 3.04 -10.90 2.95
N ILE A 42 2.35 -9.81 3.32
CA ILE A 42 2.56 -8.50 2.68
C ILE A 42 3.97 -7.99 3.00
N LYS A 43 4.42 -8.14 4.25
CA LYS A 43 5.79 -7.80 4.64
C LYS A 43 6.83 -8.52 3.78
N ALA A 44 6.67 -9.84 3.58
CA ALA A 44 7.58 -10.62 2.74
C ALA A 44 7.57 -10.16 1.28
N MET A 45 6.39 -9.83 0.73
CA MET A 45 6.25 -9.30 -0.63
C MET A 45 6.95 -7.95 -0.80
N LEU A 46 6.89 -7.06 0.20
CA LEU A 46 7.51 -5.74 0.15
C LEU A 46 9.03 -5.77 0.40
N SER A 47 9.54 -6.76 1.14
CA SER A 47 10.98 -6.93 1.40
C SER A 47 11.73 -7.64 0.26
N GLY A 48 11.00 -8.26 -0.67
CA GLY A 48 11.58 -8.99 -1.80
C GLY A 48 12.13 -10.39 -1.40
N PRO A 49 12.39 -11.26 -2.38
CA PRO A 49 12.97 -12.57 -2.13
C PRO A 49 14.44 -12.44 -1.69
N GLY A 50 14.77 -12.92 -0.49
CA GLY A 50 16.16 -12.98 0.01
C GLY A 50 16.49 -12.15 1.26
N GLN A 51 15.49 -11.69 2.00
CA GLN A 51 15.65 -11.11 3.35
C GLN A 51 15.13 -12.07 4.43
#